data_AF-A0A0A6RJS0-F1
#
_entry.id   AF-A0A0A6RJS0-F1
#
_cell.length_a   1.000
_cell.length_b   1.000
_cell.length_c   1.000
_cell.angle_alpha   90.00
_cell.angle_beta   90.00
_cell.angle_gamma   90.00
#
_symmetry.space_group_name_H-M   'P 1'
#
loop_
_entity.id
_entity.type
_entity.pdbx_description
1 polymer ?
#
loop_
_entity_poly.entity_id
_entity_poly.type
_entity_poly.pdbx_seq_one_letter_code
_entity_poly.pdbx_strand_id
1 'polypeptide(L)'
;MEDVVDWYQDESKSTVQKYYEEAVTLNSAGRQRMRTQKMTKELLLMVSGINLDSREELAKTMFDFEQTLIGLLKGNREQKLLKVDAVQNQLRKIKKQWDKYKSILEKSIKTKRSPSNWKEVVELNLTLLKEMDNAVQMYRRHFK
;
A
#
# COMPACT_ATOMS: atom_id res chain seq x y z
N MET A 1 33.36 24.91 22.30
CA MET A 1 33.79 24.11 21.12
C MET A 1 33.13 22.74 21.10
N GLU A 2 32.78 22.16 22.26
CA GLU A 2 31.90 20.98 22.37
C GLU A 2 30.49 21.21 21.78
N ASP A 3 29.85 22.34 22.07
CA ASP A 3 28.47 22.63 21.60
C ASP A 3 28.28 22.63 20.08
N VAL A 4 29.33 23.00 19.33
CA VAL A 4 29.26 23.08 17.86
C VAL A 4 29.39 21.69 17.24
N VAL A 5 30.24 20.83 17.81
CA VAL A 5 30.44 19.45 17.33
C VAL A 5 29.20 18.60 17.58
N ASP A 6 28.57 18.76 18.74
CA ASP A 6 27.32 18.05 19.07
C ASP A 6 26.16 18.48 18.18
N TRP A 7 26.05 19.77 17.86
CA TRP A 7 25.05 20.28 16.92
C TRP A 7 25.21 19.68 15.51
N TYR A 8 26.44 19.64 14.98
CA TYR A 8 26.72 19.01 13.67
C TYR A 8 26.41 17.51 13.67
N GLN A 9 26.71 16.80 14.76
CA GLN A 9 26.41 15.37 14.85
C GLN A 9 24.90 15.10 14.92
N ASP A 10 24.13 15.93 15.63
CA ASP A 10 22.68 15.76 15.73
C ASP A 10 21.95 16.09 14.42
N GLU A 11 22.37 17.17 13.75
CA GLU A 11 21.83 17.56 12.44
C GLU A 11 22.11 16.50 11.35
N SER A 12 23.30 15.88 11.38
CA SER A 12 23.65 14.79 10.48
C SER A 12 22.78 13.54 10.70
N LYS A 13 22.51 13.17 11.96
CA LYS A 13 21.66 12.03 12.32
C LYS A 13 20.21 12.26 11.91
N SER A 14 19.70 13.47 12.15
CA SER A 14 18.35 13.89 11.73
C SER A 14 18.17 13.81 10.20
N THR A 15 19.16 14.27 9.46
CA THR A 15 19.16 14.23 7.98
C THR A 15 19.17 12.81 7.43
N VAL A 16 20.02 11.93 7.96
CA VAL A 16 20.07 10.52 7.57
C VAL A 16 18.75 9.80 7.87
N GLN A 17 18.18 10.05 9.05
CA GLN A 17 16.90 9.47 9.45
C GLN A 17 15.78 9.87 8.49
N LYS A 18 15.73 11.15 8.09
CA LYS A 18 14.75 11.66 7.11
C LYS A 18 14.85 10.92 5.78
N TYR A 19 16.04 10.86 5.16
CA TYR A 19 16.22 10.16 3.88
C TYR A 19 15.85 8.68 3.93
N TYR A 20 16.13 8.04 5.06
CA TYR A 20 15.75 6.66 5.27
C TYR A 20 14.22 6.48 5.33
N GLU A 21 13.50 7.35 6.05
CA GLU A 21 12.03 7.33 6.10
C GLU A 21 11.38 7.64 4.75
N GLU A 22 11.96 8.55 3.96
CA GLU A 22 11.54 8.82 2.58
C GLU A 22 11.69 7.58 1.69
N ALA A 23 12.85 6.90 1.78
CA ALA A 23 13.10 5.66 1.05
C ALA A 23 12.15 4.53 1.47
N VAL A 24 11.91 4.36 2.78
CA VAL A 24 10.95 3.37 3.30
C VAL A 24 9.53 3.68 2.83
N THR A 25 9.12 4.94 2.84
CA THR A 25 7.81 5.40 2.39
C THR A 25 7.62 5.11 0.90
N LEU A 26 8.59 5.50 0.07
CA LEU A 26 8.56 5.26 -1.38
C LEU A 26 8.49 3.75 -1.71
N ASN A 27 9.31 2.94 -1.04
CA ASN A 27 9.31 1.49 -1.25
C ASN A 27 7.98 0.85 -0.82
N SER A 28 7.42 1.31 0.29
CA SER A 28 6.15 0.81 0.81
C SER A 28 4.97 1.15 -0.10
N ALA A 29 4.93 2.36 -0.64
CA ALA A 29 3.99 2.74 -1.70
C ALA A 29 4.21 1.89 -2.97
N GLY A 30 5.46 1.68 -3.37
CA GLY A 30 5.83 0.87 -4.52
C GLY A 30 5.31 -0.57 -4.46
N ARG A 31 5.41 -1.22 -3.30
CA ARG A 31 4.95 -2.60 -3.06
C ARG A 31 3.44 -2.78 -3.22
N GLN A 32 2.64 -1.72 -3.02
CA GLN A 32 1.19 -1.81 -3.12
C GLN A 32 0.72 -2.22 -4.52
N ARG A 33 1.43 -1.79 -5.58
CA ARG A 33 1.15 -2.23 -6.97
C ARG A 33 1.16 -3.74 -7.08
N MET A 34 2.19 -4.39 -6.55
CA MET A 34 2.27 -5.85 -6.55
C MET A 34 1.14 -6.48 -5.72
N ARG A 35 0.84 -5.92 -4.55
CA ARG A 35 -0.25 -6.43 -3.69
C ARG A 35 -1.61 -6.43 -4.39
N THR A 36 -1.94 -5.41 -5.19
CA THR A 36 -3.19 -5.38 -5.97
C THR A 36 -3.31 -6.59 -6.91
N GLN A 37 -2.24 -6.89 -7.64
CA GLN A 37 -2.18 -8.04 -8.55
C GLN A 37 -2.22 -9.36 -7.79
N LYS A 38 -1.48 -9.43 -6.68
CA LYS A 38 -1.41 -10.62 -5.82
C LYS A 38 -2.78 -10.98 -5.24
N MET A 39 -3.57 -10.01 -4.79
CA MET A 39 -4.95 -10.26 -4.31
C MET A 39 -5.85 -10.86 -5.40
N THR A 40 -5.75 -10.37 -6.65
CA THR A 40 -6.55 -10.94 -7.75
C THR A 40 -6.12 -12.38 -8.06
N LYS A 41 -4.81 -12.65 -8.05
CA LYS A 41 -4.27 -14.00 -8.24
C LYS A 41 -4.75 -14.96 -7.13
N GLU A 42 -4.65 -14.56 -5.87
CA GLU A 42 -5.06 -15.38 -4.73
C GLU A 42 -6.57 -15.65 -4.75
N LEU A 43 -7.38 -14.64 -5.12
CA LEU A 43 -8.82 -14.82 -5.33
C LEU A 43 -9.11 -15.88 -6.42
N LEU A 44 -8.40 -15.82 -7.56
CA LEU A 44 -8.54 -16.81 -8.63
C LEU A 44 -8.16 -18.21 -8.15
N LEU A 45 -7.04 -18.37 -7.46
CA LEU A 45 -6.62 -19.67 -6.93
C LEU A 45 -7.62 -20.24 -5.92
N MET A 46 -8.19 -19.37 -5.08
CA MET A 46 -9.21 -19.73 -4.09
C MET A 46 -10.48 -20.23 -4.76
N VAL A 47 -11.00 -19.49 -5.74
CA VAL A 47 -12.30 -19.82 -6.36
C VAL A 47 -12.20 -20.97 -7.37
N SER A 48 -11.00 -21.22 -7.92
CA SER A 48 -10.72 -22.38 -8.75
C SER A 48 -10.52 -23.67 -7.95
N GLY A 49 -10.43 -23.60 -6.61
CA GLY A 49 -10.19 -24.76 -5.75
C GLY A 49 -8.79 -25.38 -5.91
N ILE A 50 -7.85 -24.66 -6.54
CA ILE A 50 -6.49 -25.15 -6.81
C ILE A 50 -5.61 -25.10 -5.56
N ASN A 51 -5.85 -24.14 -4.67
CA ASN A 51 -5.05 -23.95 -3.45
C ASN A 51 -5.96 -23.72 -2.23
N LEU A 52 -5.86 -24.59 -1.22
CA LEU A 52 -6.65 -24.50 0.02
C LEU A 52 -6.21 -23.33 0.92
N ASP A 53 -4.94 -22.94 0.86
CA ASP A 53 -4.37 -21.87 1.70
C ASP A 53 -4.62 -20.47 1.13
N SER A 54 -5.01 -20.39 -0.14
CA SER A 54 -5.19 -19.12 -0.87
C SER A 54 -6.17 -18.14 -0.21
N ARG A 55 -7.10 -18.64 0.63
CA ARG A 55 -8.01 -17.81 1.41
C ARG A 55 -7.28 -17.02 2.50
N GLU A 56 -6.38 -17.68 3.23
CA GLU A 56 -5.58 -17.06 4.29
C GLU A 56 -4.54 -16.12 3.68
N GLU A 57 -3.91 -16.54 2.58
CA GLU A 57 -3.00 -15.70 1.80
C GLU A 57 -3.69 -14.42 1.31
N LEU A 58 -4.90 -14.54 0.73
CA LEU A 58 -5.70 -13.40 0.29
C LEU A 58 -6.00 -12.45 1.47
N ALA A 59 -6.51 -12.98 2.58
CA ALA A 59 -6.82 -12.19 3.77
C ALA A 59 -5.58 -11.44 4.29
N LYS A 60 -4.42 -12.10 4.32
CA LYS A 60 -3.15 -11.50 4.72
C LYS A 60 -2.69 -10.42 3.76
N THR A 61 -2.77 -10.66 2.45
CA THR A 61 -2.41 -9.65 1.44
C THR A 61 -3.32 -8.42 1.53
N MET A 62 -4.62 -8.61 1.76
CA MET A 62 -5.59 -7.53 1.97
C MET A 62 -5.25 -6.71 3.21
N PHE A 63 -4.97 -7.38 4.34
CA PHE A 63 -4.57 -6.72 5.59
C PHE A 63 -3.32 -5.86 5.39
N ASP A 64 -2.27 -6.44 4.82
CA ASP A 64 -1.01 -5.73 4.62
C ASP A 64 -1.17 -4.53 3.67
N PHE A 65 -2.00 -4.66 2.63
CA PHE A 65 -2.30 -3.55 1.71
C PHE A 65 -2.96 -2.40 2.46
N GLU A 66 -4.02 -2.71 3.23
CA GLU A 66 -4.78 -1.73 3.98
C GLU A 66 -3.96 -1.05 5.07
N GLN A 67 -3.18 -1.80 5.85
CA GLN A 67 -2.32 -1.23 6.88
C GLN A 67 -1.28 -0.29 6.30
N THR A 68 -0.67 -0.66 5.16
CA THR A 68 0.27 0.23 4.49
C THR A 68 -0.44 1.49 3.99
N LEU A 69 -1.61 1.37 3.36
CA LEU A 69 -2.37 2.51 2.87
C LEU A 69 -2.78 3.47 3.99
N ILE A 70 -3.20 2.95 5.14
CA ILE A 70 -3.50 3.75 6.34
C ILE A 70 -2.24 4.45 6.85
N GLY A 71 -1.12 3.74 6.91
CA GLY A 71 0.18 4.32 7.31
C GLY A 71 0.63 5.44 6.38
N LEU A 72 0.43 5.31 5.06
CA LEU A 72 0.73 6.38 4.10
C LEU A 72 -0.22 7.60 4.23
N LEU A 73 -1.48 7.37 4.62
CA LEU A 73 -2.48 8.44 4.83
C LEU A 73 -2.24 9.22 6.13
N LYS A 74 -1.84 8.54 7.20
CA LYS A 74 -1.76 9.13 8.54
C LYS A 74 -0.33 9.37 9.04
N GLY A 75 0.65 8.77 8.39
CA GLY A 75 1.97 8.55 8.97
C GLY A 75 1.94 7.34 9.92
N ASN A 76 3.07 6.64 10.04
CA ASN A 76 3.23 5.55 10.99
C ASN A 76 4.69 5.47 11.43
N ARG A 77 4.97 5.75 12.72
CA ARG A 77 6.32 5.76 13.28
C ARG A 77 6.97 4.37 13.30
N GLU A 78 6.22 3.33 13.65
CA GLU A 78 6.74 1.96 13.72
C GLU A 78 7.12 1.43 12.33
N GLN A 79 6.29 1.75 11.33
CA GLN A 79 6.53 1.38 9.94
C GLN A 79 7.44 2.39 9.21
N LYS A 80 7.84 3.49 9.88
CA LYS A 80 8.67 4.57 9.32
C LYS A 80 8.06 5.17 8.05
N LEU A 81 6.74 5.33 8.05
CA LEU A 81 5.97 5.89 6.95
C LEU A 81 5.67 7.36 7.21
N LEU A 82 6.05 8.19 6.26
CA LEU A 82 5.79 9.62 6.27
C LEU A 82 4.40 9.92 5.72
N LYS A 83 3.69 10.80 6.43
CA LYS A 83 2.53 11.47 5.84
C LYS A 83 3.04 12.60 4.94
N VAL A 84 2.78 12.48 3.65
CA VAL A 84 3.14 13.50 2.66
C VAL A 84 1.89 14.18 2.12
N ASP A 85 1.70 15.46 2.44
CA ASP A 85 0.48 16.21 2.10
C ASP A 85 0.24 16.28 0.59
N ALA A 86 1.30 16.44 -0.21
CA ALA A 86 1.23 16.49 -1.67
C ALA A 86 0.61 15.23 -2.30
N VAL A 87 0.64 14.07 -1.61
CA VAL A 87 0.14 12.78 -2.13
C VAL A 87 -1.24 12.41 -1.53
N GLN A 88 -1.73 13.13 -0.53
CA GLN A 88 -2.93 12.74 0.24
C GLN A 88 -4.20 12.62 -0.60
N ASN A 89 -4.42 13.53 -1.57
CA ASN A 89 -5.58 13.45 -2.46
C ASN A 89 -5.56 12.16 -3.30
N GLN A 90 -4.38 11.77 -3.77
CA GLN A 90 -4.18 10.55 -4.54
C GLN A 90 -4.43 9.30 -3.67
N LEU A 91 -3.91 9.29 -2.44
CA LEU A 91 -4.16 8.18 -1.49
C LEU A 91 -5.63 8.05 -1.11
N ARG A 92 -6.37 9.16 -0.94
CA ARG A 92 -7.82 9.13 -0.71
C ARG A 92 -8.58 8.56 -1.90
N LYS A 93 -8.16 8.86 -3.13
CA LYS A 93 -8.72 8.24 -4.34
C LYS A 93 -8.47 6.73 -4.35
N ILE A 94 -7.25 6.31 -4.06
CA ILE A 94 -6.90 4.88 -3.91
C ILE A 94 -7.78 4.22 -2.84
N LYS A 95 -7.94 4.84 -1.67
CA LYS A 95 -8.78 4.31 -0.57
C LYS A 95 -10.22 4.06 -1.01
N LYS A 96 -10.82 4.99 -1.76
CA LYS A 96 -12.18 4.81 -2.30
C LYS A 96 -12.30 3.60 -3.24
N GLN A 97 -11.30 3.38 -4.10
CA GLN A 97 -11.29 2.21 -5.00
C GLN A 97 -11.01 0.92 -4.22
N TRP A 98 -10.14 1.00 -3.22
CA TRP A 98 -9.82 -0.10 -2.32
C TRP A 98 -11.07 -0.57 -1.57
N ASP A 99 -11.89 0.34 -1.05
CA ASP A 99 -13.09 -0.04 -0.28
C ASP A 99 -14.10 -0.84 -1.12
N LYS A 100 -14.26 -0.47 -2.39
CA LYS A 100 -15.07 -1.24 -3.34
C LYS A 100 -14.48 -2.62 -3.58
N TYR A 101 -13.19 -2.67 -3.87
CA TYR A 101 -12.51 -3.92 -4.18
C TYR A 101 -12.49 -4.88 -2.97
N LYS A 102 -12.17 -4.36 -1.79
CA LYS A 102 -12.19 -5.05 -0.50
C LYS A 102 -13.53 -5.71 -0.23
N SER A 103 -14.65 -5.01 -0.46
CA SER A 103 -15.99 -5.56 -0.25
C SER A 103 -16.23 -6.83 -1.10
N ILE A 104 -15.77 -6.83 -2.35
CA ILE A 104 -15.87 -8.00 -3.24
C ILE A 104 -15.02 -9.15 -2.70
N LEU A 105 -13.77 -8.88 -2.34
CA LEU A 105 -12.84 -9.88 -1.80
C LEU A 105 -13.36 -10.50 -0.50
N GLU A 106 -13.81 -9.68 0.45
CA GLU A 106 -14.38 -10.14 1.73
C GLU A 106 -15.62 -11.01 1.52
N LYS A 107 -16.50 -10.63 0.59
CA LYS A 107 -17.66 -11.43 0.22
C LYS A 107 -17.24 -12.79 -0.32
N SER A 108 -16.25 -12.84 -1.20
CA SER A 108 -15.72 -14.09 -1.74
C SER A 108 -15.05 -14.96 -0.68
N ILE A 109 -14.25 -14.39 0.23
CA ILE A 109 -13.65 -15.09 1.37
C ILE A 109 -14.72 -15.66 2.31
N LYS A 110 -15.76 -14.88 2.62
CA LYS A 110 -16.83 -15.27 3.55
C LYS A 110 -17.69 -16.39 2.97
N THR A 111 -18.04 -16.28 1.70
CA THR A 111 -18.95 -17.23 1.02
C THR A 111 -18.22 -18.41 0.39
N LYS A 112 -16.89 -18.35 0.26
CA LYS A 112 -16.06 -19.30 -0.50
C LYS A 112 -16.55 -19.47 -1.94
N ARG A 113 -16.96 -18.36 -2.57
CA ARG A 113 -17.53 -18.34 -3.93
C ARG A 113 -16.84 -17.31 -4.81
N SER A 114 -16.89 -17.60 -6.11
CA SER A 114 -16.53 -16.64 -7.16
C SER A 114 -17.32 -15.34 -7.02
N PRO A 115 -16.68 -14.18 -7.27
CA PRO A 115 -17.39 -12.94 -7.52
C PRO A 115 -18.43 -13.12 -8.62
N SER A 116 -19.57 -12.45 -8.48
CA SER A 116 -20.62 -12.46 -9.52
C SER A 116 -20.23 -11.63 -10.76
N ASN A 117 -19.25 -10.72 -10.63
CA ASN A 117 -18.81 -9.84 -11.69
C ASN A 117 -17.28 -9.77 -11.77
N TRP A 118 -16.67 -10.62 -12.59
CA TRP A 118 -15.22 -10.63 -12.80
C TRP A 118 -14.71 -9.40 -13.56
N LYS A 119 -15.53 -8.79 -14.41
CA LYS A 119 -15.15 -7.57 -15.12
C LYS A 119 -14.85 -6.45 -14.12
N GLU A 120 -15.72 -6.27 -13.14
CA GLU A 120 -15.50 -5.28 -12.07
C GLU A 120 -14.25 -5.58 -11.24
N VAL A 121 -13.97 -6.85 -10.92
CA VAL A 121 -12.74 -7.26 -10.22
C VAL A 121 -11.49 -6.84 -11.00
N VAL A 122 -11.45 -7.12 -12.30
CA VAL A 122 -10.32 -6.78 -13.16
C VAL A 122 -10.19 -5.26 -13.31
N GLU A 123 -11.30 -4.54 -13.51
CA GLU A 123 -11.31 -3.08 -13.62
C GLU A 123 -10.80 -2.41 -12.34
N LEU A 124 -11.25 -2.85 -11.17
CA LEU A 124 -10.79 -2.33 -9.88
C LEU A 124 -9.31 -2.64 -9.64
N ASN A 125 -8.86 -3.85 -9.95
CA ASN A 125 -7.45 -4.24 -9.85
C ASN A 125 -6.55 -3.34 -10.71
N LEU A 126 -6.88 -3.18 -12.01
CA LEU A 126 -6.10 -2.35 -12.93
C LEU A 126 -6.16 -0.86 -12.57
N THR A 127 -7.32 -0.39 -12.09
CA THR A 127 -7.46 0.98 -11.59
C THR A 127 -6.55 1.19 -10.38
N LEU A 128 -6.61 0.31 -9.38
CA LEU A 128 -5.75 0.41 -8.20
C LEU A 128 -4.26 0.35 -8.56
N LEU A 129 -3.86 -0.52 -9.50
CA LEU A 129 -2.50 -0.58 -10.00
C LEU A 129 -2.03 0.77 -10.56
N LYS A 130 -2.83 1.37 -11.46
CA LYS A 130 -2.54 2.67 -12.07
C LYS A 130 -2.50 3.79 -11.05
N GLU A 131 -3.47 3.84 -10.13
CA GLU A 131 -3.53 4.89 -9.12
C GLU A 131 -2.38 4.77 -8.10
N MET A 132 -1.95 3.55 -7.75
CA MET A 132 -0.75 3.34 -6.94
C MET A 132 0.52 3.75 -7.67
N ASP A 133 0.62 3.50 -8.98
CA ASP A 133 1.75 4.00 -9.79
C ASP A 133 1.82 5.52 -9.79
N ASN A 134 0.68 6.19 -10.00
CA ASN A 134 0.58 7.64 -9.89
C ASN A 134 1.07 8.15 -8.53
N ALA A 135 0.67 7.51 -7.42
CA ALA A 135 1.13 7.88 -6.09
C ALA A 135 2.66 7.76 -5.94
N VAL A 136 3.26 6.68 -6.46
CA VAL A 136 4.72 6.49 -6.45
C VAL A 136 5.42 7.60 -7.23
N GLN A 137 4.90 8.02 -8.39
CA GLN A 137 5.48 9.13 -9.14
C GLN A 137 5.33 10.48 -8.43
N MET A 138 4.29 10.66 -7.62
CA MET A 138 4.14 11.85 -6.79
C MET A 138 5.14 11.85 -5.63
N TYR A 139 5.32 10.72 -4.95
CA TYR A 139 6.37 10.57 -3.93
C TYR A 139 7.77 10.85 -4.50
N ARG A 140 8.10 10.27 -5.67
CA ARG A 140 9.39 10.52 -6.34
C ARG A 140 9.63 11.98 -6.70
N ARG A 141 8.57 12.74 -6.98
CA ARG A 141 8.68 14.19 -7.24
C ARG A 141 8.81 15.01 -5.97
N HIS A 142 8.22 14.54 -4.87
CA HIS A 142 8.25 15.23 -3.59
C HIS A 142 9.56 15.02 -2.83
N PHE A 143 10.13 13.80 -2.85
CA PHE A 143 11.41 13.47 -2.21
C PHE A 143 12.64 13.79 -3.08
N LYS A 144 12.45 14.50 -4.18
CA LYS A 144 13.52 14.90 -5.10
C LYS A 144 14.08 16.26 -4.72
#